data_AF-U1Q2F5-F1
#
_entry.id   AF-U1Q2F5-F1
#
_cell.length_a   1.000
_cell.length_b   1.000
_cell.length_c   1.000
_cell.angle_alpha   90.00
_cell.angle_beta   90.00
_cell.angle_gamma   90.00
#
_symmetry.space_group_name_H-M   'P 1'
#
loop_
_entity.id
_entity.type
_entity.pdbx_description
1 polymer ?
#
loop_
_entity_poly.entity_id
_entity_poly.type
_entity_poly.pdbx_seq_one_letter_code
_entity_poly.pdbx_strand_id
1 'polypeptide(L)'
;MSTPPSDPDEPPAADEEPVDNTPTVTCDRCDREWELEYELDALYAGNQAFEQFALDHERHTGHFPDGVTPWVVNCQQCPDGERFLDERPARRWAETHARHTRHDVRIQHADDDSETAINTVVEATGDPESPDQPADGEADE
;
A
#
# COMPACT_ATOMS: atom_id res chain seq x y z
N MET A 1 44.05 46.74 -22.06
CA MET A 1 43.67 45.41 -22.56
C MET A 1 44.53 44.41 -21.82
N SER A 2 43.95 43.54 -20.98
CA SER A 2 44.49 42.24 -20.57
C SER A 2 43.49 41.59 -19.62
N THR A 3 42.58 40.80 -20.19
CA THR A 3 41.79 39.81 -19.45
C THR A 3 42.72 38.63 -19.14
N PRO A 4 42.78 38.09 -17.92
CA PRO A 4 43.52 36.84 -17.67
C PRO A 4 42.83 35.68 -18.40
N PRO A 5 43.56 34.62 -18.79
CA PRO A 5 42.97 33.49 -19.51
C PRO A 5 42.00 32.75 -18.61
N SER A 6 40.78 32.53 -19.10
CA SER A 6 39.82 31.60 -18.52
C SER A 6 40.43 30.20 -18.52
N ASP A 7 40.44 29.58 -17.35
CA ASP A 7 40.86 28.20 -17.15
C ASP A 7 39.92 27.27 -17.95
N PRO A 8 40.45 26.41 -18.85
CA PRO A 8 39.64 25.56 -19.71
C PRO A 8 39.18 24.24 -19.04
N ASP A 9 39.34 24.08 -17.73
CA ASP A 9 39.03 22.84 -17.00
C ASP A 9 37.74 22.92 -16.14
N GLU A 10 36.93 23.97 -16.28
CA GLU A 10 35.56 23.94 -15.72
C GLU A 10 34.70 23.13 -16.70
N PRO A 11 34.24 21.90 -16.34
CA PRO A 11 33.29 21.19 -17.18
C PRO A 11 32.09 22.13 -17.37
N PRO A 12 31.51 22.22 -18.58
CA PRO A 12 30.31 23.03 -18.74
C PRO A 12 29.33 22.55 -17.68
N ALA A 13 28.86 23.47 -16.82
CA ALA A 13 27.73 23.20 -15.96
C ALA A 13 26.69 22.61 -16.89
N ALA A 14 26.43 21.32 -16.75
CA ALA A 14 25.41 20.68 -17.54
C ALA A 14 24.17 21.53 -17.31
N ASP A 15 23.59 22.06 -18.38
CA ASP A 15 22.20 22.45 -18.37
C ASP A 15 21.44 21.19 -17.98
N GLU A 16 21.35 20.95 -16.67
CA GLU A 16 20.41 20.02 -16.06
C GLU A 16 19.06 20.70 -16.29
N GLU A 17 18.54 20.56 -17.52
CA GLU A 17 17.12 20.80 -17.77
C GLU A 17 16.39 20.08 -16.64
N PRO A 18 15.49 20.76 -15.90
CA PRO A 18 14.80 20.12 -14.80
C PRO A 18 14.13 18.89 -15.40
N VAL A 19 14.62 17.71 -15.00
CA VAL A 19 14.04 16.46 -15.47
C VAL A 19 12.59 16.53 -15.03
N ASP A 20 11.68 16.62 -15.99
CA ASP A 20 10.27 16.60 -15.70
C ASP A 20 9.94 15.18 -15.24
N ASN A 21 9.97 15.00 -13.91
CA ASN A 21 9.67 13.74 -13.26
C ASN A 21 8.16 13.64 -12.98
N THR A 22 7.35 14.45 -13.67
CA THR A 22 5.89 14.38 -13.58
C THR A 22 5.43 13.09 -14.25
N PRO A 23 4.80 12.17 -13.50
CA PRO A 23 4.30 10.94 -14.04
C PRO A 23 3.10 11.23 -14.95
N THR A 24 3.07 10.50 -16.06
CA THR A 24 2.00 10.54 -17.05
C THR A 24 1.17 9.28 -16.95
N VAL A 25 -0.15 9.42 -17.01
CA VAL A 25 -1.12 8.31 -16.92
C VAL A 25 -1.92 8.23 -18.20
N THR A 26 -2.04 7.04 -18.76
CA THR A 26 -2.82 6.80 -19.99
C THR A 26 -4.04 5.94 -19.68
N CYS A 27 -5.13 6.16 -20.40
CA CYS A 27 -6.27 5.26 -20.36
C CYS A 27 -6.66 4.84 -21.77
N ASP A 28 -6.36 3.58 -22.11
CA ASP A 28 -6.67 2.99 -23.43
C ASP A 28 -8.17 2.97 -23.74
N ARG A 29 -9.02 2.99 -22.71
CA ARG A 29 -10.49 2.97 -22.89
C ARG A 29 -11.08 4.36 -23.08
N CYS A 30 -10.43 5.39 -22.55
CA CYS A 30 -10.81 6.79 -22.72
C CYS A 30 -10.06 7.49 -23.86
N ASP A 31 -9.04 6.83 -24.42
CA ASP A 31 -8.09 7.34 -25.40
C ASP A 31 -7.51 8.71 -24.97
N ARG A 32 -7.14 8.82 -23.69
CA ARG A 32 -6.71 10.07 -23.06
C ARG A 32 -5.50 9.84 -22.16
N GLU A 33 -4.67 10.86 -22.09
CA GLU A 33 -3.44 10.92 -21.31
C GLU A 33 -3.48 12.16 -20.40
N TRP A 34 -2.96 12.02 -19.18
CA TRP A 34 -2.91 13.09 -18.18
C TRP A 34 -1.52 13.15 -17.54
N GLU A 35 -0.94 14.34 -17.50
CA GLU A 35 0.23 14.66 -16.69
C GLU A 35 -0.24 14.97 -15.26
N LEU A 36 0.26 14.25 -14.25
CA LEU A 36 -0.19 14.38 -12.86
C LEU A 36 0.43 15.58 -12.11
N GLU A 37 0.78 16.64 -12.84
CA GLU A 37 1.46 17.83 -12.32
C GLU A 37 0.61 18.52 -11.24
N TYR A 38 -0.71 18.57 -11.47
CA TYR A 38 -1.67 19.15 -10.54
C TYR A 38 -1.82 18.31 -9.27
N GLU A 39 -1.97 16.99 -9.38
CA GLU A 39 -2.09 16.10 -8.21
C GLU A 39 -0.82 16.06 -7.35
N LEU A 40 0.35 16.20 -7.97
CA LEU A 40 1.63 16.24 -7.24
C LEU A 40 1.83 17.56 -6.51
N ASP A 41 1.59 18.69 -7.16
CA ASP A 41 1.89 20.02 -6.61
C ASP A 41 0.72 20.59 -5.78
N ALA A 42 -0.52 20.48 -6.27
CA ALA A 42 -1.69 21.10 -5.63
C ALA A 42 -2.29 20.24 -4.50
N LEU A 43 -2.17 18.91 -4.55
CA LEU A 43 -2.71 18.01 -3.53
C LEU A 43 -1.65 17.46 -2.56
N TYR A 44 -0.37 17.79 -2.75
CA TYR A 44 0.75 17.24 -1.96
C TYR A 44 0.71 15.69 -1.86
N ALA A 45 0.15 15.02 -2.86
CA ALA A 45 -0.02 13.56 -2.83
C ALA A 45 1.33 12.83 -2.94
N GLY A 46 2.38 13.51 -3.42
CA GLY A 46 3.70 12.92 -3.63
C GLY A 46 3.60 11.62 -4.43
N ASN A 47 4.36 10.59 -4.04
CA ASN A 47 4.35 9.29 -4.73
C ASN A 47 2.99 8.55 -4.70
N GLN A 48 1.96 9.06 -4.01
CA GLN A 48 0.60 8.49 -3.99
C GLN A 48 -0.36 9.18 -4.98
N ALA A 49 0.08 10.17 -5.76
CA ALA A 49 -0.75 10.87 -6.74
C ALA A 49 -1.39 9.91 -7.75
N PHE A 50 -0.62 8.94 -8.25
CA PHE A 50 -1.11 7.91 -9.16
C PHE A 50 -2.21 7.04 -8.54
N GLU A 51 -2.03 6.60 -7.30
CA GLU A 51 -3.03 5.77 -6.61
C GLU A 51 -4.36 6.50 -6.44
N GLN A 52 -4.32 7.77 -6.00
CA GLN A 52 -5.53 8.58 -5.87
C GLN A 52 -6.20 8.84 -7.22
N PHE A 53 -5.42 9.18 -8.26
CA PHE A 53 -5.95 9.38 -9.60
C PHE A 53 -6.65 8.12 -10.12
N ALA A 54 -6.02 6.95 -10.03
CA ALA A 54 -6.60 5.73 -10.55
C ALA A 54 -7.88 5.32 -9.81
N LEU A 55 -7.91 5.46 -8.48
CA LEU A 55 -9.11 5.18 -7.68
C LEU A 55 -10.24 6.17 -7.98
N ASP A 56 -9.94 7.46 -8.15
CA ASP A 56 -10.96 8.45 -8.49
C ASP A 56 -11.46 8.29 -9.93
N HIS A 57 -10.56 8.00 -10.87
CA HIS A 57 -10.89 7.72 -12.26
C HIS A 57 -11.83 6.52 -12.36
N GLU A 58 -11.56 5.43 -11.63
CA GLU A 58 -12.47 4.29 -11.57
C GLU A 58 -13.83 4.66 -10.98
N ARG A 59 -13.88 5.46 -9.92
CA ARG A 59 -15.15 5.89 -9.33
C ARG A 59 -16.00 6.72 -10.29
N HIS A 60 -15.38 7.51 -11.16
CA HIS A 60 -16.09 8.36 -12.13
C HIS A 60 -16.39 7.67 -13.46
N THR A 61 -15.53 6.74 -13.90
CA THR A 61 -15.59 6.16 -15.26
C THR A 61 -15.88 4.66 -15.28
N GLY A 62 -15.83 4.00 -14.13
CA GLY A 62 -16.05 2.56 -13.98
C GLY A 62 -14.90 1.68 -14.50
N HIS A 63 -13.71 2.23 -14.74
CA HIS A 63 -12.51 1.47 -15.13
C HIS A 63 -11.24 2.15 -14.64
N PHE A 64 -10.17 1.37 -14.48
CA PHE A 64 -8.85 1.90 -14.12
C PHE A 64 -8.07 2.36 -15.36
N PRO A 65 -7.25 3.41 -15.23
CA PRO A 65 -6.25 3.77 -16.23
C PRO A 65 -5.09 2.76 -16.26
N ASP A 66 -4.30 2.76 -17.33
CA ASP A 66 -3.11 1.93 -17.58
C ASP A 66 -3.30 0.42 -17.37
N GLY A 67 -4.55 -0.06 -17.50
CA GLY A 67 -4.89 -1.46 -17.29
C GLY A 67 -4.62 -1.96 -15.87
N VAL A 68 -4.50 -1.05 -14.90
CA VAL A 68 -4.19 -1.42 -13.51
C VAL A 68 -5.35 -2.17 -12.89
N THR A 69 -5.03 -3.25 -12.18
CA THR A 69 -5.96 -4.08 -11.46
C THR A 69 -5.73 -3.92 -9.96
N PRO A 70 -6.74 -3.53 -9.18
CA PRO A 70 -6.53 -3.28 -7.76
C PRO A 70 -6.46 -4.58 -6.97
N TRP A 71 -5.75 -4.51 -5.85
CA TRP A 71 -5.90 -5.40 -4.72
C TRP A 71 -7.16 -5.04 -3.96
N VAL A 72 -8.13 -5.95 -3.96
CA VAL A 72 -9.39 -5.83 -3.23
C VAL A 72 -9.23 -6.53 -1.90
N VAL A 73 -9.48 -5.79 -0.82
CA VAL A 73 -9.49 -6.30 0.53
C VAL A 73 -10.92 -6.31 1.04
N ASN A 74 -11.46 -7.50 1.29
CA ASN A 74 -12.83 -7.66 1.73
C ASN A 74 -12.88 -8.31 3.12
N CYS A 75 -13.45 -7.59 4.08
CA CYS A 75 -13.73 -8.11 5.40
C CYS A 75 -15.12 -8.73 5.40
N GLN A 76 -15.25 -10.01 5.77
CA GLN A 76 -16.54 -10.72 5.71
C GLN A 76 -17.59 -10.15 6.68
N GLN A 77 -17.14 -9.35 7.66
CA GLN A 77 -17.96 -8.77 8.71
C GLN A 77 -18.26 -7.28 8.52
N CYS A 78 -17.53 -6.57 7.65
CA CYS A 78 -17.74 -5.14 7.41
C CYS A 78 -18.52 -4.91 6.11
N PRO A 79 -19.39 -3.88 6.08
CA PRO A 79 -20.16 -3.56 4.87
C PRO A 79 -19.29 -3.01 3.74
N ASP A 80 -18.16 -2.38 4.09
CA ASP A 80 -17.25 -1.74 3.16
C ASP A 80 -15.97 -2.56 3.02
N GLY A 81 -15.58 -2.84 1.77
CA GLY A 81 -14.26 -3.34 1.39
C GLY A 81 -13.33 -2.20 0.97
N GLU A 82 -12.03 -2.44 0.98
CA GLU A 82 -11.00 -1.46 0.63
C GLU A 82 -10.24 -1.87 -0.64
N ARG A 83 -9.73 -0.90 -1.40
CA ARG A 83 -9.00 -1.15 -2.66
C ARG A 83 -7.68 -0.41 -2.68
N PHE A 84 -6.63 -1.09 -3.15
CA PHE A 84 -5.27 -0.56 -3.25
C PHE A 84 -4.67 -0.93 -4.61
N LEU A 85 -3.71 -0.15 -5.11
CA LEU A 85 -3.01 -0.52 -6.35
C LEU A 85 -1.82 -1.45 -6.09
N ASP A 86 -1.33 -1.51 -4.86
CA ASP A 86 -0.19 -2.34 -4.45
C ASP A 86 -0.58 -3.40 -3.40
N GLU A 87 0.06 -4.57 -3.45
CA GLU A 87 -0.16 -5.66 -2.50
C GLU A 87 0.20 -5.26 -1.07
N ARG A 88 1.32 -4.55 -0.90
CA ARG A 88 1.85 -4.19 0.42
C ARG A 88 0.89 -3.36 1.26
N PRO A 89 0.33 -2.22 0.76
CA PRO A 89 -0.66 -1.47 1.51
C PRO A 89 -1.94 -2.30 1.76
N ALA A 90 -2.39 -3.09 0.78
CA ALA A 90 -3.53 -4.00 0.96
C ALA A 90 -3.32 -4.98 2.14
N ARG A 91 -2.17 -5.65 2.16
CA ARG A 91 -1.80 -6.60 3.21
C ARG A 91 -1.62 -5.93 4.56
N ARG A 92 -0.96 -4.78 4.61
CA ARG A 92 -0.80 -4.02 5.86
C ARG A 92 -2.15 -3.60 6.45
N TRP A 93 -3.07 -3.14 5.60
CA TRP A 93 -4.43 -2.81 6.03
C TRP A 93 -5.12 -4.06 6.58
N ALA A 94 -5.07 -5.19 5.86
CA ALA A 94 -5.72 -6.43 6.25
C ALA A 94 -5.21 -6.96 7.60
N GLU A 95 -3.89 -6.99 7.79
CA GLU A 95 -3.25 -7.41 9.04
C GLU A 95 -3.64 -6.50 10.20
N THR A 96 -3.65 -5.18 9.98
CA THR A 96 -4.04 -4.20 11.00
C THR A 96 -5.51 -4.32 11.36
N HIS A 97 -6.37 -4.46 10.35
CA HIS A 97 -7.82 -4.60 10.52
C HIS A 97 -8.15 -5.88 11.27
N ALA A 98 -7.61 -7.02 10.83
CA ALA A 98 -7.80 -8.31 11.50
C ALA A 98 -7.31 -8.26 12.95
N ARG A 99 -6.15 -7.64 13.24
CA ARG A 99 -5.66 -7.48 14.61
C ARG A 99 -6.62 -6.70 15.51
N HIS A 100 -7.21 -5.61 15.02
CA HIS A 100 -8.06 -4.74 15.83
C HIS A 100 -9.49 -5.24 15.98
N THR A 101 -10.02 -5.86 14.94
CA THR A 101 -11.43 -6.29 14.89
C THR A 101 -11.61 -7.77 15.16
N ARG A 102 -10.53 -8.56 15.03
CA ARG A 102 -10.55 -10.03 14.99
C ARG A 102 -11.41 -10.59 13.86
N HIS A 103 -11.63 -9.80 12.82
CA HIS A 103 -12.39 -10.21 11.66
C HIS A 103 -11.54 -11.03 10.69
N ASP A 104 -12.20 -11.81 9.84
CA ASP A 104 -11.56 -12.58 8.79
C ASP A 104 -11.54 -11.73 7.52
N VAL A 105 -10.34 -11.39 7.08
CA VAL A 105 -10.12 -10.50 5.95
C VAL A 105 -9.55 -11.29 4.78
N ARG A 106 -10.12 -11.13 3.59
CA ARG A 106 -9.63 -11.75 2.35
C ARG A 106 -9.01 -10.69 1.45
N ILE A 107 -7.89 -11.03 0.84
CA ILE A 107 -7.18 -10.21 -0.13
C ILE A 107 -7.24 -10.94 -1.48
N GLN A 108 -7.63 -10.23 -2.53
CA GLN A 108 -7.73 -10.74 -3.89
C GLN A 108 -7.20 -9.71 -4.89
N HIS A 109 -6.53 -10.18 -5.95
CA HIS A 109 -6.08 -9.35 -7.06
C HIS A 109 -6.78 -9.83 -8.34
N ALA A 110 -7.19 -8.92 -9.23
CA ALA A 110 -8.07 -9.30 -10.34
C ALA A 110 -7.44 -10.27 -11.35
N ASP A 111 -6.11 -10.26 -11.51
CA ASP A 111 -5.39 -11.20 -12.39
C ASP A 111 -4.88 -12.46 -11.68
N ASP A 112 -5.03 -12.53 -10.35
CA ASP A 112 -4.51 -13.64 -9.56
C ASP A 112 -5.67 -14.43 -8.95
N ASP A 113 -5.89 -15.65 -9.43
CA ASP A 113 -6.87 -16.60 -8.85
C ASP A 113 -6.52 -16.98 -7.39
N SER A 114 -5.38 -16.57 -6.84
CA SER A 114 -4.99 -16.87 -5.46
C SER A 114 -5.62 -15.86 -4.49
N GLU A 115 -6.61 -16.33 -3.74
CA GLU A 115 -7.16 -15.62 -2.59
C GLU A 115 -6.25 -15.84 -1.36
N THR A 116 -5.81 -14.75 -0.72
CA THR A 116 -5.09 -14.83 0.57
C THR A 116 -6.04 -14.48 1.71
N ALA A 117 -6.25 -15.43 2.63
CA ALA A 117 -7.02 -15.20 3.85
C ALA A 117 -6.09 -14.77 5.01
N ILE A 118 -6.46 -13.70 5.69
CA ILE A 118 -5.84 -13.19 6.91
C ILE A 118 -6.81 -13.41 8.06
N ASN A 119 -6.46 -14.33 8.94
CA ASN A 119 -7.23 -14.70 10.12
C ASN A 119 -6.37 -14.36 11.34
N THR A 120 -6.90 -13.63 12.31
CA THR A 120 -6.30 -13.65 13.64
C THR A 120 -6.72 -14.92 14.34
N VAL A 121 -6.01 -16.02 14.07
CA VAL A 121 -5.90 -17.06 15.09
C VAL A 121 -5.13 -16.44 16.24
N VAL A 122 -5.86 -15.93 17.22
CA VAL A 122 -5.37 -15.98 18.58
C VAL A 122 -5.19 -17.44 18.88
N GLU A 123 -3.99 -17.97 18.65
CA GLU A 123 -3.53 -19.10 19.43
C GLU A 123 -3.59 -18.62 20.87
N ALA A 124 -4.72 -18.85 21.51
CA ALA A 124 -4.81 -18.87 22.95
C ALA A 124 -3.84 -19.97 23.35
N THR A 125 -2.59 -19.59 23.58
CA THR A 125 -1.69 -20.30 24.48
C THR A 125 -2.39 -20.24 25.83
N GLY A 126 -3.37 -21.13 26.01
CA GLY A 126 -3.91 -21.46 27.31
C GLY A 126 -2.71 -21.93 28.11
N ASP A 127 -2.30 -21.07 29.03
CA ASP A 127 -1.47 -21.41 30.16
C ASP A 127 -2.07 -22.70 30.75
N PRO A 128 -1.35 -23.84 30.77
CA PRO A 128 -1.83 -24.96 31.54
C PRO A 128 -1.67 -24.57 33.00
N GLU A 129 -2.75 -24.02 33.57
CA GLU A 129 -2.97 -23.92 34.99
C GLU A 129 -2.61 -25.29 35.59
N SER A 130 -1.46 -25.34 36.28
CA SER A 130 -1.01 -26.52 36.99
C SER A 130 -2.11 -26.93 37.96
N PRO A 131 -2.70 -28.14 37.85
CA PRO A 131 -3.66 -28.59 38.83
C PRO A 131 -2.95 -28.80 40.17
N ASP A 132 -3.36 -27.98 41.13
CA ASP A 132 -3.62 -28.32 42.54
C ASP A 132 -2.95 -29.63 43.00
N GLN A 133 -1.78 -29.51 43.64
CA GLN A 133 -1.22 -30.62 44.42
C GLN A 133 -2.09 -30.84 45.66
N PRO A 134 -2.60 -32.06 45.90
CA PRO A 134 -3.28 -32.36 47.14
C PRO A 134 -2.30 -32.34 48.32
N ALA A 135 -2.83 -31.89 49.46
CA ALA A 135 -2.18 -31.96 50.74
C ALA A 135 -2.06 -33.41 51.21
N ASP A 136 -0.83 -33.90 51.33
CA ASP A 136 -0.49 -35.04 52.19
C ASP A 136 0.27 -34.51 53.40
N GLY A 137 -0.45 -34.43 54.52
CA GLY A 137 0.16 -34.39 55.84
C GLY A 137 0.35 -35.80 56.37
N GLU A 138 1.50 -36.10 56.97
CA GLU A 138 1.59 -36.57 58.35
C GLU A 138 3.06 -36.71 58.76
N ALA A 139 3.29 -36.45 60.04
CA ALA A 139 4.58 -36.54 60.72
C ALA A 139 4.96 -38.01 61.00
N ASP A 140 6.26 -38.27 61.17
CA ASP A 140 6.84 -39.08 62.26
C ASP A 140 8.35 -39.30 62.01
N GLU A 141 9.21 -38.65 62.81
CA GLU A 141 10.30 -39.25 63.62
C GLU A 141 11.10 -38.16 64.38
#